data_AF-A0A7C4EIW4-F1
#
_entry.id   AF-A0A7C4EIW4-F1
#
_cell.length_a   1.000
_cell.length_b   1.000
_cell.length_c   1.000
_cell.angle_alpha   90.00
_cell.angle_beta   90.00
_cell.angle_gamma   90.00
#
_symmetry.space_group_name_H-M   'P 1'
#
loop_
_entity.id
_entity.type
_entity.pdbx_description
1 polymer ?
#
loop_
_entity_poly.entity_id
_entity_poly.type
_entity_poly.pdbx_seq_one_letter_code
_entity_poly.pdbx_strand_id
1 'polypeptide(L)'
;MNKRKLVLAGLGIFLAGLLAGGLGMGAYVKYRFSPVRMDKVGPVDFFMERLDHSLRLTSGQAEAIRPIVKEVLDKVREVREPCIQAEEQLIQEGARRIQTYLDDNQKERFAKFMERAKKFRGRLFGPPPGGRGPVPPPPPPGDGPPPPPPGAPGAG
;
A
#
# COMPACT_ATOMS: atom_id res chain seq x y z
N MET A 1 -44.58 -29.41 18.17
CA MET A 1 -43.55 -28.79 17.30
C MET A 1 -42.21 -29.44 17.61
N ASN A 2 -41.55 -30.07 16.63
CA ASN A 2 -40.42 -30.96 16.90
C ASN A 2 -39.12 -30.16 17.06
N LYS A 3 -38.31 -30.48 18.08
CA LYS A 3 -37.03 -29.79 18.40
C LYS A 3 -36.13 -29.58 17.17
N ARG A 4 -36.12 -30.52 16.23
CA ARG A 4 -35.37 -30.44 14.95
C ARG A 4 -35.80 -29.27 14.07
N LYS A 5 -37.10 -28.94 14.01
CA LYS A 5 -37.61 -27.80 13.22
C LYS A 5 -37.19 -26.46 13.82
N LEU A 6 -37.11 -26.37 15.15
CA LEU A 6 -36.63 -25.18 15.85
C LEU A 6 -35.12 -24.96 15.62
N VAL A 7 -34.33 -26.04 15.65
CA VAL A 7 -32.89 -25.99 15.36
C VAL A 7 -32.64 -25.60 13.90
N LEU A 8 -33.39 -26.15 12.94
CA LEU A 8 -33.29 -25.77 11.52
C LEU A 8 -33.66 -24.30 11.28
N ALA A 9 -34.70 -23.80 11.94
CA ALA A 9 -35.08 -22.39 11.84
C ALA A 9 -34.01 -21.46 12.44
N GLY A 10 -33.46 -21.81 13.60
CA GLY A 10 -32.38 -21.05 14.23
C GLY A 10 -31.11 -21.01 13.37
N LEU A 11 -30.72 -22.14 12.78
CA LEU A 11 -29.56 -22.24 11.89
C LEU A 11 -29.74 -21.38 10.63
N GLY A 12 -30.96 -21.33 10.07
CA GLY A 12 -31.29 -20.49 8.91
C GLY A 12 -31.14 -18.99 9.20
N ILE A 13 -31.65 -18.52 10.34
CA ILE A 13 -31.52 -17.11 10.75
C ILE A 13 -30.04 -16.77 11.00
N PHE A 14 -29.28 -17.68 11.62
CA PHE A 14 -27.86 -17.49 11.87
C PHE A 14 -27.05 -17.38 10.56
N LEU A 15 -27.30 -18.26 9.59
CA LEU A 15 -26.65 -18.23 8.28
C LEU A 15 -27.01 -16.96 7.49
N ALA A 16 -28.27 -16.54 7.54
CA ALA A 16 -28.71 -15.29 6.91
C ALA A 16 -28.03 -14.06 7.54
N GLY A 17 -27.94 -14.01 8.87
CA GLY A 17 -27.21 -12.96 9.58
C GLY A 17 -25.71 -12.93 9.25
N LEU A 18 -25.08 -14.11 9.13
CA LEU A 18 -23.65 -14.22 8.79
C LEU A 18 -23.37 -13.78 7.35
N LEU A 19 -24.25 -14.13 6.41
CA LEU A 19 -24.16 -13.69 5.01
C LEU A 19 -24.40 -12.19 4.87
N ALA A 20 -25.44 -11.65 5.52
CA ALA A 20 -25.75 -10.22 5.50
C ALA A 20 -24.64 -9.40 6.17
N GLY A 21 -24.13 -9.86 7.32
CA GLY A 21 -23.01 -9.24 8.03
C GLY A 21 -21.70 -9.32 7.24
N GLY A 22 -21.38 -10.47 6.67
CA GLY A 22 -20.15 -10.67 5.89
C GLY A 22 -20.13 -9.86 4.59
N LEU A 23 -21.23 -9.86 3.83
CA LEU A 23 -21.36 -9.08 2.60
C LEU A 23 -21.47 -7.58 2.89
N GLY A 24 -22.26 -7.20 3.90
CA GLY A 24 -22.43 -5.81 4.31
C GLY A 24 -21.14 -5.19 4.82
N MET A 25 -20.40 -5.88 5.69
CA MET A 25 -19.10 -5.42 6.19
C MET A 25 -18.05 -5.39 5.08
N GLY A 26 -18.04 -6.41 4.20
CA GLY A 26 -17.14 -6.43 3.04
C GLY A 26 -17.38 -5.27 2.09
N ALA A 27 -18.64 -4.94 1.81
CA ALA A 27 -19.03 -3.78 1.00
C ALA A 27 -18.70 -2.46 1.70
N TYR A 28 -18.98 -2.34 3.00
CA TYR A 28 -18.69 -1.15 3.79
C TYR A 28 -17.19 -0.85 3.85
N VAL A 29 -16.35 -1.86 4.15
CA VAL A 29 -14.89 -1.71 4.15
C VAL A 29 -14.38 -1.37 2.75
N LYS A 30 -14.88 -2.05 1.71
CA LYS A 30 -14.48 -1.78 0.32
C LYS A 30 -14.87 -0.38 -0.14
N TYR A 31 -16.01 0.15 0.29
CA TYR A 31 -16.48 1.49 -0.10
C TYR A 31 -15.80 2.60 0.72
N ARG A 32 -15.56 2.36 2.02
CA ARG A 32 -15.01 3.34 2.96
C ARG A 32 -13.48 3.44 2.94
N PHE A 33 -12.82 2.33 2.61
CA PHE A 33 -11.36 2.19 2.58
C PHE A 33 -10.84 1.77 1.21
N SER A 34 -11.55 2.11 0.11
CA SER A 34 -11.06 1.77 -1.23
C SER A 34 -9.73 2.48 -1.52
N PRO A 35 -8.58 1.76 -1.61
CA PRO A 35 -7.35 2.35 -2.14
C PRO A 35 -7.50 2.77 -3.61
N VAL A 36 -8.51 2.22 -4.31
CA VAL A 36 -8.74 2.39 -5.75
C VAL A 36 -9.01 3.84 -6.16
N ARG A 37 -9.51 4.69 -5.27
CA ARG A 37 -9.70 6.12 -5.59
C ARG A 37 -8.36 6.87 -5.54
N MET A 38 -7.55 6.62 -4.51
CA MET A 38 -6.24 7.24 -4.33
C MET A 38 -5.28 6.91 -5.49
N ASP A 39 -5.39 5.70 -6.06
CA ASP A 39 -4.63 5.26 -7.23
C ASP A 39 -4.97 6.03 -8.52
N LYS A 40 -6.21 6.55 -8.65
CA LYS A 40 -6.69 7.21 -9.87
C LYS A 40 -6.45 8.72 -9.88
N VAL A 41 -6.64 9.37 -8.73
CA VAL A 41 -6.47 10.83 -8.62
C VAL A 41 -5.12 11.23 -8.05
N GLY A 42 -4.40 10.29 -7.42
CA GLY A 42 -3.14 10.59 -6.74
C GLY A 42 -3.36 11.09 -5.30
N PRO A 43 -2.32 10.99 -4.46
CA PRO A 43 -2.44 11.24 -3.04
C PRO A 43 -2.80 12.70 -2.72
N VAL A 44 -2.20 13.68 -3.41
CA VAL A 44 -2.47 15.11 -3.18
C VAL A 44 -3.92 15.45 -3.51
N ASP A 45 -4.42 15.02 -4.67
CA ASP A 45 -5.78 15.34 -5.12
C ASP A 45 -6.84 14.65 -4.26
N PHE A 46 -6.58 13.42 -3.80
CA PHE A 46 -7.44 12.74 -2.85
C PHE A 46 -7.61 13.53 -1.53
N PHE A 47 -6.50 14.05 -0.99
CA PHE A 47 -6.56 14.87 0.24
C PHE A 47 -7.22 16.23 -0.02
N MET A 48 -6.95 16.87 -1.15
CA MET A 48 -7.61 18.12 -1.54
C MET A 48 -9.12 17.96 -1.72
N GLU A 49 -9.59 16.89 -2.39
CA GLU A 49 -11.02 16.58 -2.55
C GLU A 49 -11.70 16.40 -1.17
N ARG A 50 -11.00 15.74 -0.23
CA ARG A 50 -11.53 15.53 1.12
C ARG A 50 -11.58 16.81 1.95
N LEU A 51 -10.56 17.67 1.84
CA LEU A 51 -10.55 18.99 2.46
C LEU A 51 -11.66 19.87 1.90
N ASP A 52 -11.82 19.90 0.59
CA ASP A 52 -12.86 20.66 -0.08
C ASP A 52 -14.27 20.17 0.29
N HIS A 53 -14.51 18.85 0.26
CA HIS A 53 -15.80 18.29 0.69
C HIS A 53 -16.17 18.66 2.13
N SER A 54 -15.18 18.82 3.01
CA SER A 54 -15.40 19.05 4.45
C SER A 54 -15.47 20.53 4.80
N LEU A 55 -14.71 21.38 4.10
CA LEU A 55 -14.51 22.79 4.43
C LEU A 55 -15.11 23.74 3.38
N ARG A 56 -15.47 23.23 2.20
CA ARG A 56 -15.93 23.98 1.03
C ARG A 56 -14.95 25.09 0.67
N LEU A 57 -13.77 24.71 0.21
CA LEU A 57 -12.67 25.64 -0.03
C LEU A 57 -13.00 26.54 -1.22
N THR A 58 -12.64 27.81 -1.14
CA THR A 58 -12.63 28.68 -2.34
C THR A 58 -11.46 28.32 -3.25
N SER A 59 -11.50 28.75 -4.52
CA SER A 59 -10.41 28.52 -5.48
C SER A 59 -9.06 29.02 -4.96
N GLY A 60 -9.02 30.25 -4.43
CA GLY A 60 -7.81 30.83 -3.86
C GLY A 60 -7.29 30.08 -2.62
N GLN A 61 -8.18 29.54 -1.78
CA GLN A 61 -7.77 28.71 -0.63
C GLN A 61 -7.22 27.35 -1.10
N ALA A 62 -7.88 26.72 -2.07
CA ALA A 62 -7.43 25.43 -2.61
C ALA A 62 -6.03 25.56 -3.27
N GLU A 63 -5.79 26.64 -4.01
CA GLU A 63 -4.49 26.93 -4.62
C GLU A 63 -3.40 27.15 -3.56
N ALA A 64 -3.71 27.87 -2.49
CA ALA A 64 -2.74 28.12 -1.41
C ALA A 64 -2.45 26.86 -0.55
N ILE A 65 -3.44 26.00 -0.34
CA ILE A 65 -3.31 24.81 0.53
C ILE A 65 -2.65 23.64 -0.21
N ARG A 66 -2.88 23.48 -1.51
CA ARG A 66 -2.32 22.39 -2.33
C ARG A 66 -0.79 22.20 -2.14
N PRO A 67 0.07 23.22 -2.23
CA PRO A 67 1.51 23.02 -2.04
C PRO A 67 1.87 22.53 -0.63
N ILE A 68 1.15 22.99 0.41
CA ILE A 68 1.35 22.55 1.80
C ILE A 68 1.02 21.06 1.92
N VAL A 69 -0.11 20.62 1.38
CA VAL A 69 -0.52 19.21 1.40
C VAL A 69 0.51 18.35 0.65
N LYS A 70 0.98 18.81 -0.51
CA LYS A 70 2.02 18.11 -1.28
C LYS A 70 3.30 17.95 -0.46
N GLU A 71 3.81 19.02 0.12
CA GLU A 71 5.03 19.00 0.91
C GLU A 71 4.93 18.03 2.10
N VAL A 72 3.82 18.06 2.83
CA VAL A 72 3.58 17.16 3.96
C VAL A 72 3.56 15.70 3.49
N LEU A 73 2.87 15.39 2.39
CA LEU A 73 2.80 14.02 1.87
C LEU A 73 4.16 13.52 1.37
N ASP A 74 4.96 14.40 0.74
CA ASP A 74 6.32 14.09 0.33
C ASP A 74 7.20 13.76 1.55
N LYS A 75 7.15 14.58 2.63
CA LYS A 75 7.86 14.31 3.89
C LYS A 75 7.40 13.03 4.59
N VAL A 76 6.10 12.75 4.59
CA VAL A 76 5.56 11.49 5.14
C VAL A 76 6.10 10.28 4.39
N ARG A 77 6.23 10.37 3.06
CA ARG A 77 6.83 9.31 2.24
C ARG A 77 8.31 9.12 2.58
N GLU A 78 9.07 10.20 2.69
CA GLU A 78 10.50 10.15 3.06
C GLU A 78 10.72 9.45 4.41
N VAL A 79 9.86 9.72 5.40
CA VAL A 79 9.93 9.05 6.70
C VAL A 79 9.50 7.58 6.63
N ARG A 80 8.49 7.25 5.81
CA ARG A 80 7.96 5.88 5.72
C ARG A 80 8.88 4.93 4.95
N GLU A 81 9.54 5.38 3.90
CA GLU A 81 10.37 4.53 3.03
C GLU A 81 11.40 3.68 3.81
N PRO A 82 12.23 4.25 4.70
CA PRO A 82 13.17 3.46 5.49
C PRO A 82 12.47 2.52 6.48
N CYS A 83 11.34 2.92 7.05
CA CYS A 83 10.57 2.07 7.97
C CYS A 83 10.02 0.82 7.27
N ILE A 84 9.55 0.94 6.02
CA ILE A 84 9.04 -0.20 5.24
C ILE A 84 10.15 -1.24 5.02
N GLN A 85 11.36 -0.77 4.67
CA GLN A 85 12.50 -1.66 4.47
C GLN A 85 12.91 -2.37 5.77
N ALA A 86 12.98 -1.63 6.88
CA ALA A 86 13.28 -2.20 8.18
C ALA A 86 12.21 -3.21 8.65
N GLU A 87 10.93 -2.91 8.41
CA GLU A 87 9.83 -3.82 8.73
C GLU A 87 9.95 -5.14 7.94
N GLU A 88 10.17 -5.08 6.62
CA GLU A 88 10.33 -6.28 5.78
C GLU A 88 11.51 -7.15 6.23
N GLN A 89 12.63 -6.54 6.64
CA GLN A 89 13.78 -7.27 7.20
C GLN A 89 13.42 -8.00 8.49
N LEU A 90 12.76 -7.32 9.44
CA LEU A 90 12.32 -7.92 10.71
C LEU A 90 11.36 -9.10 10.48
N ILE A 91 10.46 -8.97 9.51
CA ILE A 91 9.52 -10.03 9.15
C ILE A 91 10.23 -11.22 8.53
N GLN A 92 11.19 -10.99 7.64
CA GLN A 92 11.98 -12.07 7.02
C GLN A 92 12.84 -12.79 8.06
N GLU A 93 13.43 -12.07 9.00
CA GLU A 93 14.18 -12.65 10.10
C GLU A 93 13.28 -13.52 10.99
N GLY A 94 12.13 -12.98 11.42
CA GLY A 94 11.14 -13.73 12.19
C GLY A 94 10.66 -14.98 11.44
N ALA A 95 10.44 -14.88 10.14
CA ALA A 95 10.04 -16.02 9.31
C ALA A 95 11.12 -17.10 9.25
N ARG A 96 12.42 -16.74 9.12
CA ARG A 96 13.53 -17.71 9.18
C ARG A 96 13.59 -18.41 10.52
N ARG A 97 13.43 -17.67 11.62
CA ARG A 97 13.41 -18.23 12.99
C ARG A 97 12.23 -19.17 13.20
N ILE A 98 11.06 -18.87 12.65
CA ILE A 98 9.90 -19.78 12.74
C ILE A 98 10.17 -21.08 11.96
N GLN A 99 10.76 -20.99 10.77
CA GLN A 99 11.03 -22.15 9.91
C GLN A 99 11.93 -23.22 10.55
N THR A 100 12.76 -22.86 11.54
CA THR A 100 13.61 -23.85 12.25
C THR A 100 12.82 -24.80 13.14
N TYR A 101 11.57 -24.46 13.47
CA TYR A 101 10.68 -25.29 14.30
C TYR A 101 9.66 -26.08 13.48
N LEU A 102 9.65 -25.91 12.15
CA LEU A 102 8.66 -26.52 11.28
C LEU A 102 9.21 -27.75 10.57
N ASP A 103 8.36 -28.75 10.37
CA ASP A 103 8.63 -29.83 9.43
C ASP A 103 8.50 -29.36 7.98
N ASP A 104 8.91 -30.19 7.02
CA ASP A 104 8.94 -29.79 5.60
C ASP A 104 7.54 -29.52 5.01
N ASN A 105 6.51 -30.25 5.47
CA ASN A 105 5.13 -29.99 5.06
C ASN A 105 4.64 -28.63 5.61
N GLN A 106 4.97 -28.33 6.86
CA GLN A 106 4.64 -27.08 7.52
C GLN A 106 5.38 -25.89 6.91
N LYS A 107 6.64 -26.04 6.50
CA LYS A 107 7.40 -24.99 5.79
C LYS A 107 6.72 -24.57 4.50
N GLU A 108 6.22 -25.52 3.70
CA GLU A 108 5.53 -25.21 2.45
C GLU A 108 4.20 -24.45 2.71
N ARG A 109 3.45 -24.87 3.73
CA ARG A 109 2.22 -24.18 4.16
C ARG A 109 2.53 -22.78 4.69
N PHE A 110 3.63 -22.64 5.43
CA PHE A 110 4.08 -21.36 5.98
C PHE A 110 4.53 -20.39 4.89
N ALA A 111 5.23 -20.86 3.85
CA ALA A 111 5.58 -20.06 2.69
C ALA A 111 4.33 -19.49 1.98
N LYS A 112 3.31 -20.33 1.76
CA LYS A 112 2.01 -19.91 1.20
C LYS A 112 1.28 -18.92 2.11
N PHE A 113 1.38 -19.08 3.42
CA PHE A 113 0.83 -18.13 4.39
C PHE A 113 1.51 -16.75 4.28
N MET A 114 2.84 -16.72 4.25
CA MET A 114 3.64 -15.51 4.11
C MET A 114 3.37 -14.79 2.78
N GLU A 115 3.22 -15.53 1.68
CA GLU A 115 2.90 -14.95 0.36
C GLU A 115 1.54 -14.23 0.37
N ARG A 116 0.52 -14.84 0.99
CA ARG A 116 -0.81 -14.21 1.15
C ARG A 116 -0.73 -12.96 2.03
N ALA A 117 0.00 -13.05 3.14
CA ALA A 117 0.21 -11.91 4.03
C ALA A 117 0.92 -10.75 3.31
N LYS A 118 1.94 -11.03 2.49
CA LYS A 118 2.64 -10.05 1.67
C LYS A 118 1.73 -9.39 0.64
N LYS A 119 0.88 -10.16 -0.05
CA LYS A 119 -0.12 -9.63 -1.00
C LYS A 119 -1.14 -8.73 -0.31
N PHE A 120 -1.56 -9.08 0.90
CA PHE A 120 -2.49 -8.24 1.67
C PHE A 120 -1.82 -6.96 2.17
N ARG A 121 -0.59 -7.04 2.69
CA ARG A 121 0.21 -5.86 3.09
C ARG A 121 0.47 -4.94 1.90
N GLY A 122 0.86 -5.47 0.75
CA GLY A 122 1.09 -4.68 -0.47
C GLY A 122 -0.15 -3.92 -0.95
N ARG A 123 -1.36 -4.42 -0.67
CA ARG A 123 -2.62 -3.73 -0.98
C ARG A 123 -3.01 -2.64 0.02
N LEU A 124 -2.56 -2.74 1.27
CA LEU A 124 -2.86 -1.77 2.33
C LEU A 124 -1.78 -0.68 2.47
N PHE A 125 -0.52 -1.06 2.27
CA PHE A 125 0.66 -0.25 2.60
C PHE A 125 1.69 -0.19 1.48
N GLY A 126 1.50 -0.95 0.38
CA GLY A 126 2.40 -0.89 -0.77
C GLY A 126 2.18 0.40 -1.58
N PRO A 127 3.18 0.80 -2.38
CA PRO A 127 3.00 1.89 -3.33
C PRO A 127 1.83 1.55 -4.29
N PRO A 128 1.06 2.56 -4.71
CA PRO A 128 -0.12 2.37 -5.55
C PRO A 128 0.26 1.56 -6.82
N PRO A 129 -0.55 0.57 -7.23
CA PRO A 129 -0.27 -0.25 -8.40
C PRO A 129 -0.38 0.63 -9.66
N GLY A 130 0.76 1.09 -10.16
CA GLY A 130 0.86 2.02 -11.30
C GLY A 130 1.95 3.08 -11.15
N GLY A 131 2.49 3.28 -9.94
CA GLY A 131 3.74 4.01 -9.76
C GLY A 131 4.89 3.13 -10.25
N ARG A 132 5.73 3.67 -11.15
CA ARG A 132 7.01 3.06 -11.57
C ARG A 132 7.67 2.40 -10.34
N GLY A 133 8.06 1.14 -10.49
CA GLY A 133 8.86 0.45 -9.46
C GLY A 133 10.07 1.30 -9.04
N PRO A 134 10.75 0.94 -7.92
CA PRO A 134 11.92 1.67 -7.45
C PRO A 134 12.82 1.99 -8.64
N VAL A 135 13.05 3.28 -8.89
CA VAL A 135 13.95 3.74 -9.95
C VAL A 135 15.26 3.00 -9.69
N PRO A 136 15.80 2.23 -10.66
CA PRO A 136 17.08 1.57 -10.45
C PRO A 136 18.09 2.63 -10.01
N PRO A 137 19.01 2.30 -9.09
CA PRO A 137 20.06 3.24 -8.68
C PRO A 137 20.74 3.79 -9.94
N PRO A 138 21.07 5.09 -10.00
CA PRO A 138 21.80 5.64 -11.13
C PRO A 138 23.07 4.80 -11.34
N PRO A 139 23.47 4.51 -12.59
CA PRO A 139 24.72 3.81 -12.85
C PRO A 139 25.85 4.56 -12.13
N PRO A 140 26.87 3.85 -11.60
CA PRO A 140 28.05 4.51 -11.05
C PRO A 140 28.58 5.49 -12.10
N PRO A 141 29.14 6.65 -11.70
CA PRO A 141 29.79 7.55 -12.64
C PRO A 141 30.79 6.72 -13.45
N GLY A 142 30.44 6.43 -14.70
CA GLY A 142 31.38 5.81 -15.62
C GLY A 142 32.53 6.79 -15.76
N ASP A 143 33.75 6.25 -15.82
CA ASP A 143 34.94 7.00 -16.21
C ASP A 143 34.66 7.65 -17.57
N GLY A 144 34.14 8.88 -17.52
CA GLY A 144 33.99 9.71 -18.70
C GLY A 144 35.37 9.81 -19.36
N PRO A 145 35.43 9.92 -20.70
CA PRO A 145 36.71 10.10 -21.36
C PRO A 145 37.45 11.26 -20.68
N PRO A 146 38.75 11.11 -20.40
CA PRO A 146 39.52 12.13 -19.69
C PRO A 146 39.34 13.48 -20.41
N PRO A 147 39.27 14.59 -19.66
CA PRO A 147 39.09 15.90 -20.26
C PRO A 147 40.19 16.12 -21.31
N PRO A 148 39.84 16.72 -22.48
CA PRO A 148 40.82 17.01 -23.50
C PRO A 148 41.93 17.92 -22.93
N PRO A 149 43.19 17.72 -23.33
CA PRO A 149 44.28 18.54 -22.83
C PRO A 149 44.05 20.03 -23.16
N PRO A 150 44.50 20.96 -22.31
CA PRO A 150 44.31 22.38 -22.52
C PRO A 150 45.01 22.81 -23.83
N GLY A 151 44.25 23.18 -24.86
CA GLY A 151 44.81 23.69 -26.11
C GLY A 151 44.07 23.36 -27.41
N ALA A 152 42.96 22.63 -27.41
CA ALA A 152 42.18 22.44 -28.63
C ALA A 152 41.29 23.66 -28.93
N PRO A 153 41.39 24.30 -30.12
CA PRO A 153 40.58 25.44 -30.48
C PRO A 153 39.11 25.05 -30.73
N GLY A 154 38.19 25.87 -30.23
CA GLY A 154 36.75 25.66 -30.32
C GLY A 154 36.22 25.60 -31.75
N ALA A 155 35.23 24.73 -31.96
CA ALA A 155 34.39 24.75 -33.16
C ALA A 155 33.12 25.56 -32.85
N GLY A 156 32.88 26.57 -33.68
CA GLY A 156 31.65 27.36 -33.69
C GLY A 156 30.46 26.65 -34.32
#